data_AF-A0A401MD06-F1
#
_entry.id   AF-A0A401MD06-F1
#
_cell.length_a   1.000
_cell.length_b   1.000
_cell.length_c   1.000
_cell.angle_alpha   90.00
_cell.angle_beta   90.00
_cell.angle_gamma   90.00
#
_symmetry.space_group_name_H-M   'P 1'
#
loop_
_entity.id
_entity.type
_entity.pdbx_description
1 polymer ?
#
loop_
_entity_poly.entity_id
_entity_poly.type
_entity_poly.pdbx_seq_one_letter_code
_entity_poly.pdbx_strand_id
1 'polypeptide(L)'
;MKTETSRFEVTVSTEDGVPIDVELIQDSTDAALSARLGTSTRADIDAKTPALIGHLQLLLGEELGADDDELVMQQFRKAYSLLDLKNRPSAEAPTFTAYFFMREVADLTRRLLWIYTQRSGTGAA
;
A
#
# COMPACT_ATOMS: atom_id res chain seq x y z
N MET A 1 -7.24 34.63 -30.30
CA MET A 1 -7.57 33.39 -29.55
C MET A 1 -6.77 33.42 -28.27
N LYS A 2 -7.43 33.52 -27.11
CA LYS A 2 -6.80 33.43 -25.80
C LYS A 2 -6.97 31.99 -25.33
N THR A 3 -5.88 31.24 -25.20
CA THR A 3 -5.89 29.93 -24.57
C THR A 3 -5.65 30.13 -23.09
N GLU A 4 -6.73 30.00 -22.33
CA GLU A 4 -6.73 30.05 -20.88
C GLU A 4 -6.40 28.64 -20.38
N THR A 5 -5.16 28.46 -19.91
CA THR A 5 -4.73 27.21 -19.29
C THR A 5 -5.36 27.13 -17.91
N SER A 6 -6.54 26.49 -17.84
CA SER A 6 -7.21 26.14 -16.58
C SER A 6 -6.34 25.16 -15.81
N ARG A 7 -5.64 25.66 -14.78
CA ARG A 7 -4.94 24.85 -13.79
C ARG A 7 -6.01 24.10 -12.99
N PHE A 8 -6.12 22.79 -13.23
CA PHE A 8 -6.87 21.90 -12.33
C PHE A 8 -6.04 21.77 -11.05
N GLU A 9 -6.43 22.50 -10.01
CA GLU A 9 -5.96 22.20 -8.66
C GLU A 9 -6.64 20.92 -8.22
N VAL A 10 -5.90 19.82 -8.20
CA VAL A 10 -6.30 18.62 -7.47
C VAL A 10 -6.10 18.94 -6.00
N THR A 11 -7.13 19.48 -5.37
CA THR A 11 -7.24 19.44 -3.91
C THR A 11 -7.45 17.99 -3.54
N VAL A 12 -6.37 17.29 -3.17
CA VAL A 12 -6.51 16.07 -2.36
C VAL A 12 -6.99 16.57 -1.01
N SER A 13 -8.31 16.61 -0.85
CA SER A 13 -8.93 16.68 0.47
C SER A 13 -8.59 15.35 1.15
N THR A 14 -7.52 15.30 1.92
CA THR A 14 -7.42 14.34 3.01
C THR A 14 -8.55 14.71 3.96
N GLU A 15 -9.68 14.02 3.86
CA GLU A 15 -10.73 14.14 4.86
C GLU A 15 -10.11 13.74 6.20
N ASP A 16 -9.93 14.74 7.06
CA ASP A 16 -9.57 14.56 8.45
C ASP A 16 -10.57 13.60 9.12
N GLY A 17 -10.10 12.42 9.52
CA GLY A 17 -10.71 11.70 10.65
C GLY A 17 -11.55 10.45 10.36
N VAL A 18 -11.49 9.82 9.18
CA VAL A 18 -11.98 8.43 9.06
C VAL A 18 -10.88 7.48 9.54
N PRO A 19 -11.09 6.71 10.62
CA PRO A 19 -10.10 5.74 11.08
C PRO A 19 -9.77 4.72 9.99
N ILE A 20 -8.51 4.29 9.93
CA ILE A 20 -8.11 3.19 9.06
C ILE A 20 -8.94 1.95 9.41
N ASP A 21 -9.56 1.36 8.40
CA ASP A 21 -10.26 0.08 8.52
C ASP A 21 -9.23 -1.05 8.67
N VAL A 22 -8.88 -1.35 9.92
CA VAL A 22 -7.85 -2.35 10.26
C VAL A 22 -8.26 -3.74 9.79
N GLU A 23 -9.53 -4.11 9.95
CA GLU A 23 -10.04 -5.45 9.58
C GLU A 23 -9.95 -5.66 8.07
N LEU A 24 -10.39 -4.66 7.28
CA LEU A 24 -10.28 -4.71 5.83
C LEU A 24 -8.83 -4.88 5.35
N ILE A 25 -7.89 -4.13 5.92
CA ILE A 25 -6.48 -4.23 5.54
C ILE A 25 -5.89 -5.58 5.97
N GLN A 26 -6.26 -6.09 7.15
CA GLN A 26 -5.87 -7.42 7.60
C GLN A 26 -6.35 -8.49 6.63
N ASP A 27 -7.64 -8.52 6.31
CA ASP A 27 -8.24 -9.49 5.39
C ASP A 27 -7.61 -9.43 4.00
N SER A 28 -7.40 -8.22 3.47
CA SER A 28 -6.79 -7.98 2.17
C SER A 28 -5.34 -8.51 2.12
N THR A 29 -4.55 -8.21 3.15
CA THR A 29 -3.16 -8.69 3.24
C THR A 29 -3.09 -10.20 3.50
N ASP A 30 -3.98 -10.77 4.31
CA ASP A 30 -4.09 -12.22 4.54
C ASP A 30 -4.45 -12.97 3.25
N ALA A 31 -5.42 -12.46 2.49
CA ALA A 31 -5.82 -13.05 1.22
C ALA A 31 -4.69 -13.03 0.18
N ALA A 32 -3.84 -12.00 0.17
CA ALA A 32 -2.69 -11.89 -0.72
C ALA A 32 -1.52 -12.77 -0.27
N LEU A 33 -1.24 -12.81 1.03
CA LEU A 33 -0.14 -13.60 1.60
C LEU A 33 -0.47 -15.11 1.67
N SER A 34 -1.75 -15.49 1.65
CA SER A 34 -2.19 -16.88 1.56
C SER A 34 -2.26 -17.41 0.13
N ALA A 35 -2.30 -16.51 -0.88
CA ALA A 35 -2.29 -16.88 -2.28
C ALA A 35 -1.01 -17.65 -2.65
N ARG A 36 -1.13 -18.70 -3.46
CA ARG A 36 -0.01 -19.50 -3.97
C ARG A 36 0.17 -19.23 -5.46
N LEU A 37 1.40 -19.06 -5.91
CA LEU A 37 1.71 -18.80 -7.32
C LEU A 37 1.10 -19.86 -8.26
N GLY A 38 1.16 -21.14 -7.89
CA GLY A 38 0.62 -22.23 -8.71
C GLY A 38 -0.91 -22.25 -8.83
N THR A 39 -1.63 -21.46 -8.04
CA THR A 39 -3.10 -21.39 -8.05
C THR A 39 -3.64 -19.99 -8.29
N SER A 40 -2.78 -19.02 -8.59
CA SER A 40 -3.16 -17.62 -8.84
C SER A 40 -2.95 -17.29 -10.30
N THR A 41 -3.98 -16.77 -10.97
CA THR A 41 -3.82 -16.28 -12.35
C THR A 41 -3.20 -14.89 -12.35
N ARG A 42 -2.67 -14.47 -13.50
CA ARG A 42 -2.18 -13.08 -13.66
C ARG A 42 -3.31 -12.07 -13.42
N ALA A 43 -4.51 -12.37 -13.91
CA ALA A 43 -5.69 -11.52 -13.70
C ALA A 43 -6.05 -11.38 -12.21
N ASP A 44 -5.98 -12.46 -11.42
CA ASP A 44 -6.24 -12.40 -9.97
C ASP A 44 -5.22 -11.51 -9.25
N ILE A 45 -3.94 -11.61 -9.64
CA ILE A 45 -2.86 -10.81 -9.07
C ILE A 45 -3.07 -9.33 -9.41
N ASP A 46 -3.36 -9.02 -10.67
CA ASP A 46 -3.57 -7.65 -11.15
C ASP A 46 -4.84 -7.03 -10.54
N ALA A 47 -5.87 -7.83 -10.25
CA ALA A 47 -7.07 -7.35 -9.57
C ALA A 47 -6.81 -6.99 -8.09
N LYS A 48 -5.97 -7.75 -7.38
CA LYS A 48 -5.68 -7.54 -5.95
C LYS A 48 -4.66 -6.42 -5.69
N THR A 49 -3.67 -6.30 -6.57
CA THR A 49 -2.50 -5.43 -6.37
C THR A 49 -2.87 -3.95 -6.15
N PRO A 50 -3.79 -3.34 -6.91
CA PRO A 50 -4.17 -1.94 -6.70
C PRO A 50 -4.77 -1.66 -5.32
N ALA A 51 -5.59 -2.58 -4.78
CA ALA A 51 -6.17 -2.44 -3.45
C ALA A 51 -5.07 -2.44 -2.37
N LEU A 52 -4.12 -3.36 -2.46
CA LEU A 52 -2.97 -3.43 -1.56
C LEU A 52 -2.09 -2.16 -1.64
N ILE A 53 -1.85 -1.63 -2.85
CA ILE A 53 -1.15 -0.36 -3.02
C ILE A 53 -1.92 0.79 -2.33
N GLY A 54 -3.25 0.83 -2.48
CA GLY A 54 -4.09 1.82 -1.82
C GLY A 54 -3.97 1.74 -0.29
N HIS A 55 -4.05 0.53 0.29
CA HIS A 55 -3.85 0.34 1.73
C HIS A 55 -2.45 0.77 2.21
N LEU A 56 -1.41 0.45 1.43
CA LEU A 56 -0.05 0.89 1.74
C LEU A 56 0.05 2.43 1.72
N GLN A 57 -0.54 3.08 0.71
CA GLN A 57 -0.53 4.54 0.60
C GLN A 57 -1.30 5.22 1.73
N LEU A 58 -2.43 4.65 2.17
CA LEU A 58 -3.17 5.13 3.33
C LEU A 58 -2.30 5.11 4.59
N LEU A 59 -1.64 3.98 4.87
CA LEU A 59 -0.75 3.85 6.03
C LEU A 59 0.47 4.78 5.97
N LEU A 60 1.00 5.06 4.78
CA LEU A 60 2.10 6.03 4.61
C LEU A 60 1.66 7.48 4.84
N GLY A 61 0.35 7.76 4.81
CA GLY A 61 -0.21 9.06 5.15
C GLY A 61 -0.37 9.29 6.66
N GLU A 62 -0.23 8.24 7.48
CA GLU A 62 -0.36 8.32 8.93
C GLU A 62 0.96 8.73 9.61
N GLU A 63 0.85 9.35 10.78
CA GLU A 63 1.98 9.60 11.67
C GLU A 63 2.38 8.31 12.39
N LEU A 64 3.27 7.54 11.76
CA LEU A 64 3.77 6.27 12.28
C LEU A 64 5.09 6.40 13.04
N GLY A 65 5.58 7.61 13.34
CA GLY A 65 6.82 7.84 14.09
C GLY A 65 8.08 7.56 13.29
N ALA A 66 8.05 7.79 11.97
CA ALA A 66 9.20 7.54 11.10
C ALA A 66 10.39 8.48 11.42
N ASP A 67 10.11 9.69 11.88
CA ASP A 67 11.15 10.68 12.23
C ASP A 67 11.90 10.32 13.52
N ASP A 68 11.27 9.53 14.41
CA ASP A 68 11.82 9.14 15.71
C ASP A 68 12.38 7.71 15.74
N ASP A 69 11.98 6.86 14.79
CA ASP A 69 12.35 5.43 14.75
C ASP A 69 12.90 5.03 13.37
N GLU A 70 14.22 4.82 13.30
CA GLU A 70 14.90 4.45 12.06
C GLU A 70 14.40 3.11 11.48
N LEU A 71 13.89 2.18 12.29
CA LEU A 71 13.32 0.93 11.78
C LEU A 71 11.99 1.18 11.05
N VAL A 72 11.20 2.13 11.52
CA VAL A 72 9.97 2.60 10.84
C VAL A 72 10.37 3.35 9.57
N MET A 73 11.34 4.26 9.63
CA MET A 73 11.86 4.98 8.46
C MET A 73 12.35 4.02 7.36
N GLN A 74 12.98 2.90 7.73
CA GLN A 74 13.38 1.86 6.77
C GLN A 74 12.18 1.22 6.06
N GLN A 75 11.05 1.02 6.76
CA GLN A 75 9.82 0.55 6.12
C GLN A 75 9.27 1.58 5.13
N PHE A 76 9.27 2.87 5.49
CA PHE A 76 8.84 3.96 4.61
C PHE A 76 9.69 4.03 3.35
N ARG A 77 11.03 4.00 3.48
CA ARG A 77 11.96 3.98 2.34
C ARG A 77 11.71 2.79 1.43
N LYS A 78 11.48 1.60 1.99
CA LYS A 78 11.12 0.40 1.22
C LYS A 78 9.80 0.61 0.48
N ALA A 79 8.81 1.21 1.13
CA ALA A 79 7.49 1.45 0.54
C ALA A 79 7.57 2.43 -0.62
N TYR A 80 8.27 3.56 -0.45
CA TYR A 80 8.47 4.52 -1.52
C TYR A 80 9.24 3.93 -2.69
N SER A 81 10.28 3.13 -2.43
CA SER A 81 10.99 2.39 -3.49
C SER A 81 10.04 1.44 -4.23
N LEU A 82 9.24 0.66 -3.52
CA LEU A 82 8.32 -0.30 -4.12
C LEU A 82 7.20 0.38 -4.92
N LEU A 83 6.71 1.53 -4.46
CA LEU A 83 5.64 2.28 -5.10
C LEU A 83 6.12 3.14 -6.28
N ASP A 84 7.42 3.35 -6.44
CA ASP A 84 8.00 4.02 -7.62
C ASP A 84 7.55 3.30 -8.90
N LEU A 85 7.00 4.05 -9.86
CA LEU A 85 6.47 3.52 -11.11
C LEU A 85 7.50 2.68 -11.86
N LYS A 86 8.78 3.02 -11.79
CA LYS A 86 9.84 2.26 -12.47
C LYS A 86 10.06 0.86 -11.91
N ASN A 87 9.63 0.63 -10.66
CA ASN A 87 9.78 -0.64 -9.94
C ASN A 87 8.51 -1.49 -10.00
N ARG A 88 7.40 -0.95 -10.54
CA ARG A 88 6.14 -1.70 -10.69
C ARG A 88 6.21 -2.64 -11.90
N PRO A 89 5.71 -3.87 -11.77
CA PRO A 89 5.54 -4.77 -12.92
C PRO A 89 4.66 -4.11 -13.99
N SER A 90 5.10 -4.18 -15.25
CA SER A 90 4.28 -3.80 -16.40
C SER A 90 3.24 -4.88 -16.70
N ALA A 91 2.30 -4.59 -17.61
CA ALA A 91 1.34 -5.57 -18.12
C ALA A 91 2.03 -6.79 -18.77
N GLU A 92 3.19 -6.56 -19.40
CA GLU A 92 3.99 -7.61 -20.07
C GLU A 92 4.92 -8.37 -19.12
N ALA A 93 5.01 -7.97 -17.84
CA ALA A 93 5.86 -8.65 -16.88
C ALA A 93 5.43 -10.13 -16.73
N PRO A 94 6.34 -11.07 -16.42
CA PRO A 94 5.95 -12.44 -16.10
C PRO A 94 5.02 -12.52 -14.88
N THR A 95 4.12 -13.50 -14.85
CA THR A 95 3.19 -13.73 -13.72
C THR A 95 3.92 -13.86 -12.38
N PHE A 96 5.08 -14.53 -12.34
CA PHE A 96 5.83 -14.66 -11.10
C PHE A 96 6.34 -13.31 -10.58
N THR A 97 6.75 -12.39 -11.47
CA THR A 97 7.19 -11.05 -11.10
C THR A 97 6.05 -10.24 -10.47
N ALA A 98 4.88 -10.25 -11.10
CA ALA A 98 3.70 -9.58 -10.55
C ALA A 98 3.25 -10.20 -9.22
N TYR A 99 3.31 -11.52 -9.10
CA TYR A 99 3.00 -12.23 -7.86
C TYR A 99 3.91 -11.82 -6.71
N PHE A 100 5.23 -11.78 -6.91
CA PHE A 100 6.17 -11.37 -5.86
C PHE A 100 6.00 -9.91 -5.49
N PHE A 101 5.77 -9.02 -6.48
CA PHE A 101 5.45 -7.63 -6.22
C PHE A 101 4.20 -7.48 -5.33
N MET A 102 3.09 -8.15 -5.69
CA MET A 102 1.85 -8.15 -4.89
C MET A 102 2.11 -8.59 -3.45
N ARG A 103 2.89 -9.65 -3.25
CA ARG A 103 3.23 -10.16 -1.91
C ARG A 103 4.12 -9.22 -1.12
N GLU A 104 5.07 -8.55 -1.77
CA GLU A 104 5.92 -7.55 -1.11
C GLU A 104 5.11 -6.33 -0.67
N VAL A 105 4.17 -5.87 -1.50
CA VAL A 105 3.24 -4.80 -1.10
C VAL A 105 2.40 -5.25 0.10
N ALA A 106 1.85 -6.47 0.07
CA ALA A 106 1.06 -7.01 1.17
C ALA A 106 1.85 -7.17 2.48
N ASP A 107 3.09 -7.68 2.42
CA ASP A 107 3.95 -7.83 3.61
C ASP A 107 4.27 -6.48 4.23
N LEU A 108 4.60 -5.48 3.41
CA LEU A 108 4.92 -4.14 3.90
C LEU A 108 3.69 -3.42 4.48
N THR A 109 2.54 -3.58 3.82
CA THR A 109 1.25 -3.09 4.32
C THR A 109 0.95 -3.68 5.69
N ARG A 110 1.12 -5.00 5.87
CA ARG A 110 0.89 -5.66 7.17
C ARG A 110 1.82 -5.17 8.27
N ARG A 111 3.10 -4.94 7.96
CA ARG A 111 4.07 -4.39 8.93
C ARG A 111 3.71 -2.99 9.37
N LEU A 112 3.36 -2.11 8.43
CA LEU A 112 2.95 -0.75 8.73
C LEU A 112 1.60 -0.71 9.46
N LEU A 113 0.67 -1.61 9.13
CA LEU A 113 -0.58 -1.75 9.87
C LEU A 113 -0.33 -2.18 11.32
N TRP A 114 0.59 -3.12 11.56
CA TRP A 114 0.96 -3.49 12.92
C TRP A 114 1.56 -2.30 13.69
N ILE A 115 2.41 -1.49 13.05
CA ILE A 115 2.93 -0.25 13.67
C ILE A 115 1.79 0.72 13.99
N TYR A 116 0.87 0.92 13.05
CA TYR A 116 -0.30 1.76 13.22
C TYR A 116 -1.12 1.31 14.44
N THR A 117 -1.47 0.03 14.56
CA THR A 117 -2.30 -0.46 15.69
C THR A 117 -1.60 -0.38 17.05
N GLN A 118 -0.27 -0.53 17.10
CA GLN A 118 0.49 -0.33 18.33
C GLN A 118 0.47 1.14 18.79
N ARG A 119 0.52 2.08 17.84
CA ARG A 119 0.60 3.52 18.13
C ARG A 119 -0.76 4.18 18.35
N SER A 120 -1.80 3.74 17.64
CA SER A 120 -3.17 4.27 17.77
C SER A 120 -3.89 3.78 19.04
N GLY A 121 -3.30 2.84 19.79
CA GLY A 121 -3.94 2.21 20.94
C GLY A 121 -5.13 1.31 20.56
N THR A 122 -5.31 1.00 19.27
CA THR A 122 -6.32 0.04 18.79
C THR A 122 -5.84 -1.41 18.85
N GLY A 123 -4.65 -1.65 19.39
CA GLY A 123 -4.21 -2.98 19.81
C GLY A 123 -5.20 -3.55 20.84
N ALA A 124 -6.09 -4.43 20.38
CA ALA A 124 -6.96 -5.21 21.24
C ALA A 124 -6.11 -5.87 22.35
N ALA A 125 -6.47 -5.56 23.59
CA ALA A 125 -5.98 -6.22 24.80
C ALA A 125 -6.48 -7.67 24.89
#